data_AF-A0A0R1H332-F1
#
_entry.id   AF-A0A0R1H332-F1
#
_cell.length_a   1.000
_cell.length_b   1.000
_cell.length_c   1.000
_cell.angle_alpha   90.00
_cell.angle_beta   90.00
_cell.angle_gamma   90.00
#
_symmetry.space_group_name_H-M   'P 1'
#
loop_
_entity.id
_entity.type
_entity.pdbx_description
1 polymer ?
#
loop_
_entity_poly.entity_id
_entity_poly.type
_entity_poly.pdbx_seq_one_letter_code
_entity_poly.pdbx_strand_id
1 'polypeptide(L)'
;MEFGSLEQVNHPDRYNHGKIEVIDIIESTVVGYKDPFIGFNLGNVVKYVARAPFKGKLIQDLKKARWYLDRAIKQIEAKEEIKSMGDKADEAAKKV
;
A
#
# COMPACT_ATOMS: atom_id res chain seq x y z
N MET A 1 -9.46 2.58 37.36
CA MET A 1 -8.34 2.72 36.40
C MET A 1 -8.90 2.44 35.01
N GLU A 2 -8.90 3.45 34.15
CA GLU A 2 -9.37 3.37 32.75
C GLU A 2 -8.34 2.65 31.87
N PHE A 3 -8.43 1.33 31.76
CA PHE A 3 -7.63 0.57 30.78
C PHE A 3 -8.34 0.39 29.43
N GLY A 4 -9.63 0.72 29.33
CA GLY A 4 -10.45 0.45 28.13
C GLY A 4 -10.27 1.40 26.95
N SER A 5 -9.58 2.54 27.10
CA SER A 5 -9.44 3.55 26.03
C SER A 5 -8.23 3.33 25.12
N LEU A 6 -7.13 2.77 25.64
CA LEU A 6 -5.89 2.50 24.90
C LEU A 6 -6.01 1.30 23.95
N GLU A 7 -6.80 0.30 24.33
CA GLU A 7 -6.94 -0.94 23.57
C GLU A 7 -7.69 -0.72 22.24
N GLN A 8 -8.63 0.23 22.21
CA GLN A 8 -9.29 0.67 20.97
C GLN A 8 -8.35 1.39 19.98
N VAL A 9 -7.21 1.88 20.47
CA VAL A 9 -6.20 2.59 19.68
C VAL A 9 -5.13 1.61 19.18
N ASN A 10 -4.63 0.75 20.09
CA ASN A 10 -3.53 -0.15 19.78
C ASN A 10 -3.98 -1.45 19.10
N HIS A 11 -5.19 -1.93 19.40
CA HIS A 11 -5.75 -3.18 18.88
C HIS A 11 -7.20 -3.02 18.42
N PRO A 12 -7.49 -2.18 17.40
CA PRO A 12 -8.87 -1.95 16.98
C PRO A 12 -9.49 -3.21 16.37
N ASP A 13 -10.53 -3.75 17.03
CA ASP A 13 -11.38 -4.86 16.55
C ASP A 13 -11.88 -4.70 15.11
N ARG A 14 -11.93 -3.44 14.65
CA ARG A 14 -12.59 -3.01 13.41
C ARG A 14 -11.87 -3.51 12.14
N TYR A 15 -10.60 -3.89 12.24
CA TYR A 15 -9.79 -4.43 11.13
C TYR A 15 -9.00 -5.69 11.50
N ASN A 16 -8.72 -5.94 12.77
CA ASN A 16 -7.99 -7.12 13.24
C ASN A 16 -8.92 -8.33 13.38
N HIS A 17 -9.12 -9.07 12.29
CA HIS A 17 -9.91 -10.30 12.29
C HIS A 17 -8.97 -11.49 12.07
N GLY A 18 -8.43 -12.04 13.17
CA GLY A 18 -7.49 -13.15 13.14
C GLY A 18 -6.41 -13.07 14.22
N LYS A 19 -5.38 -13.92 14.12
CA LYS A 19 -4.23 -13.94 15.06
C LYS A 19 -3.14 -12.91 14.73
N ILE A 20 -3.26 -12.20 13.62
CA ILE A 20 -2.26 -11.28 13.08
C ILE A 20 -2.91 -9.91 12.90
N GLU A 21 -2.25 -8.84 13.34
CA GLU A 21 -2.77 -7.50 13.17
C GLU A 21 -2.60 -7.02 11.73
N VAL A 22 -3.57 -6.26 11.23
CA VAL A 22 -3.50 -5.72 9.86
C VAL A 22 -2.32 -4.76 9.70
N ILE A 23 -1.90 -4.09 10.78
CA ILE A 23 -0.73 -3.20 10.76
C ILE A 23 0.56 -3.98 10.48
N ASP A 24 0.77 -5.14 11.12
CA ASP A 24 1.95 -5.99 10.90
C ASP A 24 2.04 -6.47 9.44
N ILE A 25 0.88 -6.83 8.86
CA ILE A 25 0.78 -7.22 7.46
C ILE A 25 1.12 -6.04 6.55
N ILE A 26 0.61 -4.84 6.85
CA ILE A 26 0.91 -3.62 6.09
C ILE A 26 2.41 -3.32 6.14
N GLU A 27 3.02 -3.29 7.32
CA GLU A 27 4.45 -3.01 7.49
C GLU A 27 5.31 -4.01 6.71
N SER A 28 5.01 -5.30 6.84
CA SER A 28 5.68 -6.37 6.10
C SER A 28 5.48 -6.26 4.58
N THR A 29 4.31 -5.79 4.13
CA THR A 29 4.02 -5.59 2.70
C THR A 29 4.83 -4.43 2.13
N VAL A 30 4.99 -3.33 2.87
CA VAL A 30 5.52 -2.08 2.32
C VAL A 30 7.04 -1.92 2.49
N VAL A 31 7.69 -2.71 3.36
CA VAL A 31 9.11 -2.57 3.72
C VAL A 31 10.09 -2.60 2.52
N GLY A 32 9.75 -3.33 1.45
CA GLY A 32 10.59 -3.45 0.26
C GLY A 32 10.49 -2.26 -0.71
N TYR A 33 9.51 -1.37 -0.54
CA TYR A 33 9.25 -0.28 -1.46
C TYR A 33 10.07 0.96 -1.09
N LYS A 34 11.03 1.30 -1.94
CA LYS A 34 11.88 2.51 -1.78
C LYS A 34 11.11 3.82 -1.96
N ASP A 35 10.01 3.79 -2.73
CA ASP A 35 9.15 4.95 -2.91
C ASP A 35 8.05 4.96 -1.83
N PRO A 36 8.03 5.95 -0.93
CA PRO A 36 7.03 6.04 0.14
C PRO A 36 5.60 6.20 -0.41
N PHE A 37 5.42 6.80 -1.58
CA PHE A 37 4.11 6.89 -2.22
C PHE A 37 3.62 5.51 -2.68
N ILE A 38 4.49 4.69 -3.28
CA ILE A 38 4.13 3.31 -3.65
C ILE A 38 3.77 2.51 -2.40
N GLY A 39 4.61 2.56 -1.36
CA GLY A 39 4.34 1.91 -0.07
C GLY A 39 3.01 2.34 0.54
N PHE A 40 2.72 3.65 0.59
CA PHE A 40 1.45 4.17 1.09
C PHE A 40 0.24 3.61 0.34
N ASN A 41 0.29 3.56 -0.99
CA ASN A 41 -0.83 3.03 -1.77
C ASN A 41 -1.03 1.54 -1.48
N LEU A 42 0.04 0.74 -1.43
CA LEU A 42 -0.05 -0.70 -1.18
C LEU A 42 -0.50 -1.05 0.24
N GLY A 43 -0.08 -0.28 1.25
CA GLY A 43 -0.63 -0.42 2.60
C GLY A 43 -2.14 -0.17 2.65
N ASN A 44 -2.64 0.78 1.85
CA ASN A 44 -4.08 0.98 1.71
C ASN A 44 -4.77 -0.19 1.00
N VAL A 45 -4.15 -0.81 0.00
CA VAL A 45 -4.69 -2.03 -0.66
C VAL A 45 -4.95 -3.10 0.40
N VAL A 46 -3.94 -3.45 1.19
CA VAL A 46 -4.04 -4.45 2.27
C VAL A 46 -5.15 -4.07 3.25
N LYS A 47 -5.16 -2.82 3.73
CA LYS A 47 -6.18 -2.31 4.65
C LYS A 47 -7.60 -2.51 4.13
N TYR A 48 -7.86 -2.14 2.86
CA TYR A 48 -9.20 -2.22 2.30
C TYR A 48 -9.61 -3.67 1.98
N VAL A 49 -8.69 -4.54 1.59
CA VAL A 49 -8.95 -5.97 1.41
C VAL A 49 -9.30 -6.63 2.73
N ALA A 50 -8.47 -6.44 3.77
CA ALA A 50 -8.70 -7.01 5.10
C ALA A 50 -10.02 -6.52 5.74
N ARG A 51 -10.41 -5.26 5.47
CA ARG A 51 -11.62 -4.66 6.01
C ARG A 51 -12.92 -5.12 5.33
N ALA A 52 -12.85 -5.47 4.04
CA ALA A 52 -14.04 -5.60 3.20
C ALA A 52 -15.11 -6.58 3.72
N PRO A 53 -14.77 -7.73 4.32
CA PRO A 53 -15.76 -8.68 4.85
C PRO A 53 -16.56 -8.16 6.07
N PHE A 54 -16.04 -7.17 6.81
CA PHE A 54 -16.51 -6.88 8.17
C PHE A 54 -17.27 -5.56 8.32
N LYS A 55 -17.08 -4.61 7.38
CA LYS A 55 -17.67 -3.26 7.48
C LYS A 55 -19.01 -3.10 6.76
N GLY A 56 -19.59 -4.20 6.26
CA GLY A 56 -20.85 -4.19 5.50
C GLY A 56 -20.78 -3.45 4.16
N LYS A 57 -19.56 -3.17 3.66
CA LYS A 57 -19.29 -2.35 2.46
C LYS A 57 -18.34 -3.06 1.49
N LEU A 58 -18.49 -4.38 1.36
CA LEU A 58 -17.61 -5.28 0.60
C LEU A 58 -17.19 -4.70 -0.76
N ILE A 59 -18.16 -4.42 -1.64
CA ILE A 59 -17.85 -3.92 -2.99
C ILE A 59 -17.19 -2.54 -2.98
N GLN A 60 -17.60 -1.64 -2.07
CA GLN A 60 -17.00 -0.31 -1.99
C GLN A 60 -15.53 -0.40 -1.53
N ASP A 61 -15.22 -1.27 -0.57
CA ASP A 61 -13.87 -1.44 -0.08
C ASP A 61 -12.97 -2.13 -1.10
N LEU A 62 -13.46 -3.15 -1.82
CA LEU A 62 -12.72 -3.75 -2.93
C LEU A 62 -12.47 -2.77 -4.08
N LYS A 63 -13.43 -1.88 -4.38
CA LYS A 63 -13.22 -0.77 -5.35
C LYS A 63 -12.13 0.19 -4.89
N LYS A 64 -12.07 0.52 -3.59
CA LYS A 64 -11.00 1.35 -3.02
C LYS A 64 -9.64 0.66 -3.10
N ALA A 65 -9.57 -0.62 -2.76
CA ALA A 65 -8.33 -1.41 -2.89
C ALA A 65 -7.77 -1.34 -4.32
N ARG A 66 -8.62 -1.62 -5.32
CA ARG A 66 -8.23 -1.47 -6.74
C ARG A 66 -7.75 -0.05 -7.07
N TRP A 67 -8.47 0.99 -6.65
CA TRP A 67 -8.06 2.37 -6.92
C TRP A 67 -6.66 2.71 -6.39
N TYR A 68 -6.30 2.23 -5.20
CA TYR A 68 -4.95 2.40 -4.66
C TYR A 68 -3.92 1.57 -5.43
N LEU A 69 -4.27 0.35 -5.83
CA LEU A 69 -3.40 -0.52 -6.62
C LEU A 69 -3.06 0.12 -7.97
N ASP A 70 -4.06 0.64 -8.69
CA ASP A 70 -3.89 1.30 -9.99
C ASP A 70 -2.92 2.50 -9.90
N ARG A 71 -2.97 3.25 -8.78
CA ARG A 71 -2.05 4.38 -8.53
C ARG A 71 -0.61 3.94 -8.28
N ALA A 72 -0.43 2.84 -7.54
CA ALA A 72 0.89 2.27 -7.31
C ALA A 72 1.51 1.79 -8.62
N ILE A 73 0.73 1.07 -9.44
CA ILE A 73 1.14 0.59 -10.77
C ILE A 73 1.55 1.77 -11.65
N LYS A 74 0.68 2.78 -11.79
CA LYS A 74 0.97 3.96 -12.62
C LYS A 74 2.27 4.67 -12.21
N GLN A 75 2.54 4.76 -10.90
CA GLN A 75 3.78 5.37 -10.41
C GLN A 75 5.02 4.52 -10.76
N ILE A 76 4.91 3.19 -10.71
CA ILE A 76 6.00 2.28 -11.08
C ILE A 76 6.29 2.43 -12.57
N GLU A 77 5.26 2.34 -13.43
CA GLU A 77 5.38 2.47 -14.88
C GLU A 77 6.06 3.80 -15.26
N ALA A 78 5.60 4.92 -14.69
CA ALA A 78 6.20 6.23 -14.96
C ALA A 78 7.69 6.30 -14.57
N LYS A 79 8.09 5.63 -13.48
CA LYS A 79 9.50 5.59 -13.07
C LYS A 79 10.36 4.73 -13.99
N GLU A 80 9.82 3.61 -14.46
CA GLU A 80 10.50 2.74 -15.42
C GLU A 80 10.70 3.45 -16.76
N GLU A 81 9.69 4.20 -17.22
CA GLU A 81 9.78 5.04 -18.42
C GLU A 81 10.90 6.08 -18.29
N ILE A 82 10.92 6.86 -17.19
CA ILE A 82 11.95 7.87 -16.94
C ILE A 82 13.36 7.25 -16.91
N LYS A 83 13.51 6.11 -16.21
CA LYS A 83 14.78 5.40 -16.15
C LYS A 83 15.24 4.97 -17.54
N SER A 84 14.34 4.39 -18.33
CA SER A 84 14.65 3.94 -19.70
C SER A 84 15.06 5.09 -20.63
N MET A 85 14.51 6.30 -20.43
CA MET A 85 14.89 7.49 -21.18
C MET A 85 16.29 7.99 -20.77
N GLY A 86 16.61 7.99 -19.48
CA GLY A 86 17.93 8.35 -18.95
C GLY A 86 19.02 7.41 -19.46
N ASP A 87 18.81 6.10 -19.36
CA ASP A 87 19.77 5.09 -19.80
C ASP A 87 20.12 5.24 -21.31
N LYS A 88 19.12 5.55 -22.15
CA LYS A 88 19.32 5.79 -23.59
C LYS A 88 20.11 7.07 -23.87
N ALA A 89 19.86 8.14 -23.11
CA ALA A 89 20.59 9.41 -23.28
C ALA A 89 22.07 9.25 -22.91
N ASP A 90 22.36 8.54 -21.83
CA ASP A 90 23.73 8.25 -21.38
C ASP A 90 24.50 7.37 -22.37
N GLU A 91 23.83 6.40 -23.01
CA GLU A 91 24.45 5.57 -24.05
C GLU A 91 24.76 6.38 -25.31
N ALA A 92 23.87 7.29 -25.72
CA ALA A 92 24.10 8.16 -26.87
C ALA A 92 25.28 9.12 -26.63
N ALA A 93 25.40 9.69 -25.42
CA ALA A 93 26.48 10.59 -25.06
C ALA A 93 27.87 9.92 -25.03
N LYS A 94 27.94 8.61 -24.77
CA LYS A 94 29.20 7.84 -24.80
C LYS A 94 29.67 7.45 -26.21
N LYS A 95 28.82 7.60 -27.21
CA LYS A 95 29.12 7.27 -28.62
C LYS A 95 29.56 8.49 -29.44
N VAL A 96 29.65 9.67 -28.82
CA VAL A 96 30.14 10.94 -29.39
C VAL A 96 31.47 11.28 -28.75
#